data_AF-A0A3Q7HTD2-F1
#
_entry.id   AF-A0A3Q7HTD2-F1
#
_cell.length_a   1.000
_cell.length_b   1.000
_cell.length_c   1.000
_cell.angle_alpha   90.00
_cell.angle_beta   90.00
_cell.angle_gamma   90.00
#
_symmetry.space_group_name_H-M   'P 1'
#
loop_
_entity.id
_entity.type
_entity.pdbx_description
1 polymer ?
#
loop_
_entity_poly.entity_id
_entity_poly.type
_entity_poly.pdbx_seq_one_letter_code
_entity_poly.pdbx_strand_id
1 'polypeptide(L)'
;MTQLKPILMHLDSIPSTPGKFKPDKSSPYNLYRLRFHPTLFPRFTLWSFFFIFFIVLLIFFSSPSNPTAGNSRRSLKNSLSPSPALGPNWERRVRASARPRSKTGFTVLVTGAAGFVGTHVSLGLKRRGDGVLGLDNFNQYYDVGLKKARQSLLERSGIMVVKGDINDAVLLRKLFDAVAFTHVMHMAAQAGVRYAMQNPGSYVHSNIAGFVSLLEACKMANPQPSIVWASSSSVYGLNSKVPFSEKDRTDQPASLYAATKKAGEEIAHTYNHIYGLSITGLRFFTVYGPWGRPDMAYFFFTKDILRGKEIKIFETSDQGSVARDFTYVDDVVKGCLGALDTAKKSTGSGGKKKGAAQLRIFNLGNTKPVPVGRLVSILEKLLKVKAKKKVIQMPRNGDVPFTHANITLAHTELGYKPTTDLEMGLKKFVKWYVSYYGSKKKSSW
;
A
#
# COMPACT_ATOMS: atom_id res chain seq x y z
N MET A 1 -39.07 44.04 -35.71
CA MET A 1 -39.35 44.17 -37.15
C MET A 1 -39.14 42.79 -37.77
N THR A 2 -40.22 41.99 -37.79
CA THR A 2 -41.05 41.60 -38.96
C THR A 2 -40.43 40.40 -39.71
N GLN A 3 -40.81 39.15 -39.39
CA GLN A 3 -41.91 38.33 -39.99
C GLN A 3 -41.83 38.24 -41.53
N LEU A 4 -41.75 37.05 -42.14
CA LEU A 4 -42.88 36.11 -42.30
C LEU A 4 -42.45 34.63 -42.45
N LYS A 5 -43.32 33.75 -41.94
CA LYS A 5 -43.52 32.29 -42.15
C LYS A 5 -44.74 32.14 -43.12
N PRO A 6 -45.42 30.98 -43.34
CA PRO A 6 -45.10 29.54 -43.19
C PRO A 6 -45.64 28.65 -44.35
N ILE A 7 -45.38 27.33 -44.32
CA ILE A 7 -46.40 26.31 -44.69
C ILE A 7 -46.33 25.15 -43.66
N LEU A 8 -47.51 24.84 -43.09
CA LEU A 8 -47.89 23.73 -42.19
C LEU A 8 -48.32 22.49 -43.04
N MET A 9 -48.28 21.24 -42.59
CA MET A 9 -49.34 20.63 -41.76
C MET A 9 -49.02 19.17 -41.31
N HIS A 10 -49.39 18.91 -40.03
CA HIS A 10 -49.94 17.71 -39.36
C HIS A 10 -49.17 16.35 -39.33
N LEU A 11 -48.75 15.82 -38.16
CA LEU A 11 -49.52 15.19 -37.04
C LEU A 11 -50.24 13.91 -37.53
N ASP A 12 -50.22 12.73 -36.90
CA ASP A 12 -49.95 12.32 -35.54
C ASP A 12 -49.92 10.76 -35.49
N SER A 13 -49.62 10.21 -34.31
CA SER A 13 -50.08 8.91 -33.77
C SER A 13 -49.08 7.76 -33.62
N ILE A 14 -48.61 7.62 -32.38
CA ILE A 14 -48.17 6.40 -31.71
C ILE A 14 -49.36 5.44 -31.58
N PRO A 15 -49.14 4.12 -31.61
CA PRO A 15 -49.88 3.26 -30.68
C PRO A 15 -49.00 2.28 -29.88
N SER A 16 -49.58 1.98 -28.73
CA SER A 16 -49.27 1.05 -27.65
C SER A 16 -49.02 -0.41 -28.05
N THR A 17 -48.10 -1.08 -27.31
CA THR A 17 -47.96 -2.56 -27.13
C THR A 17 -49.26 -3.25 -26.64
N PRO A 18 -49.37 -4.61 -26.58
CA PRO A 18 -48.42 -5.70 -26.91
C PRO A 18 -49.02 -6.87 -27.75
N GLY A 19 -48.21 -7.65 -28.47
CA GLY A 19 -48.68 -8.85 -29.17
C GLY A 19 -47.61 -9.91 -29.42
N LYS A 20 -47.80 -11.11 -28.83
CA LYS A 20 -47.02 -12.32 -29.10
C LYS A 20 -47.31 -12.83 -30.53
N PHE A 21 -46.28 -13.16 -31.31
CA PHE A 21 -46.43 -14.00 -32.49
C PHE A 21 -45.24 -14.96 -32.64
N LYS A 22 -45.56 -16.26 -32.71
CA LYS A 22 -44.65 -17.36 -33.10
C LYS A 22 -44.54 -17.39 -34.64
N PRO A 23 -43.42 -17.83 -35.22
CA PRO A 23 -43.41 -18.35 -36.57
C PRO A 23 -43.34 -19.89 -36.57
N ASP A 24 -44.13 -20.51 -37.43
CA ASP A 24 -43.94 -21.88 -37.89
C ASP A 24 -44.33 -21.98 -39.38
N LYS A 25 -43.80 -23.01 -40.05
CA LYS A 25 -43.86 -23.42 -41.49
C LYS A 25 -42.57 -23.10 -42.27
N SER A 26 -41.68 -24.08 -42.50
CA SER A 26 -41.75 -25.23 -43.45
C SER A 26 -41.76 -24.75 -44.92
N SER A 27 -40.86 -25.18 -45.81
CA SER A 27 -40.65 -26.54 -46.37
C SER A 27 -39.48 -26.49 -47.42
N PRO A 28 -39.20 -27.52 -48.25
CA PRO A 28 -38.37 -28.70 -47.98
C PRO A 28 -37.22 -28.84 -49.01
N TYR A 29 -36.28 -29.79 -48.82
CA TYR A 29 -35.87 -30.77 -49.85
C TYR A 29 -34.96 -31.82 -49.19
N ASN A 30 -35.43 -33.07 -49.24
CA ASN A 30 -34.72 -34.28 -48.82
C ASN A 30 -33.52 -34.56 -49.73
N LEU A 31 -32.40 -35.05 -49.17
CA LEU A 31 -31.77 -36.28 -49.64
C LEU A 31 -30.59 -36.74 -48.74
N TYR A 32 -30.52 -38.07 -48.60
CA TYR A 32 -29.49 -38.92 -48.03
C TYR A 32 -29.47 -39.20 -46.51
N ARG A 33 -30.20 -40.28 -46.20
CA ARG A 33 -29.96 -41.23 -45.10
C ARG A 33 -28.48 -41.62 -44.97
N LEU A 34 -27.94 -41.49 -43.75
CA LEU A 34 -26.95 -42.42 -43.20
C LEU A 34 -27.46 -42.89 -41.83
N ARG A 35 -27.60 -44.21 -41.69
CA ARG A 35 -27.98 -44.93 -40.48
C ARG A 35 -26.93 -44.68 -39.38
N PHE A 36 -27.37 -44.28 -38.18
CA PHE A 36 -26.60 -44.50 -36.95
C PHE A 36 -27.26 -45.62 -36.15
N HIS A 37 -26.47 -46.66 -35.87
CA HIS A 37 -26.81 -47.74 -34.94
C HIS A 37 -26.94 -47.20 -33.50
N PRO A 38 -27.82 -47.80 -32.67
CA PRO A 38 -27.88 -47.49 -31.25
C PRO A 38 -26.74 -48.20 -30.48
N THR A 39 -26.50 -47.76 -29.24
CA THR A 39 -25.72 -48.42 -28.16
C THR A 39 -24.24 -48.03 -27.97
N LEU A 40 -23.98 -46.81 -27.48
CA LEU A 40 -22.72 -46.50 -26.76
C LEU A 40 -22.92 -45.45 -25.65
N PHE A 41 -24.02 -45.52 -24.91
CA PHE A 41 -24.29 -44.57 -23.81
C PHE A 41 -24.58 -45.14 -22.40
N PRO A 42 -24.61 -46.47 -22.11
CA PRO A 42 -24.71 -46.94 -20.72
C PRO A 42 -23.39 -47.48 -20.13
N ARG A 43 -22.22 -47.30 -20.78
CA ARG A 43 -20.94 -47.86 -20.29
C ARG A 43 -20.08 -46.88 -19.45
N PHE A 44 -20.28 -45.57 -19.57
CA PHE A 44 -19.45 -44.58 -18.85
C PHE A 44 -19.98 -44.19 -17.46
N THR A 45 -21.27 -44.38 -17.20
CA THR A 45 -21.87 -44.10 -15.88
C THR A 45 -21.58 -45.21 -14.87
N LEU A 46 -21.50 -46.48 -15.30
CA LEU A 46 -21.21 -47.63 -14.43
C LEU A 46 -19.75 -47.66 -13.94
N TRP A 47 -18.78 -47.29 -14.76
CA TRP A 47 -17.35 -47.28 -14.38
C TRP A 47 -17.03 -46.19 -13.35
N SER A 48 -17.78 -45.10 -13.35
CA SER A 48 -17.60 -43.99 -12.39
C SER A 48 -17.95 -44.41 -10.96
N PHE A 49 -18.95 -45.28 -10.78
CA PHE A 49 -19.33 -45.81 -9.46
C PHE A 49 -18.34 -46.85 -8.92
N PHE A 50 -17.80 -47.72 -9.79
CA PHE A 50 -16.77 -48.69 -9.38
C PHE A 50 -15.47 -48.01 -8.94
N PHE A 51 -15.08 -46.92 -9.59
CA PHE A 51 -13.87 -46.18 -9.22
C PHE A 51 -13.97 -45.51 -7.85
N ILE A 52 -15.12 -44.91 -7.54
CA ILE A 52 -15.36 -44.29 -6.22
C ILE A 52 -15.44 -45.35 -5.12
N PHE A 53 -16.07 -46.49 -5.39
CA PHE A 53 -16.14 -47.61 -4.44
C PHE A 53 -14.74 -48.17 -4.12
N PHE A 54 -13.86 -48.29 -5.11
CA PHE A 54 -12.50 -48.81 -4.92
C PHE A 54 -11.61 -47.87 -4.08
N ILE A 55 -11.78 -46.54 -4.21
CA ILE A 55 -11.07 -45.55 -3.39
C ILE A 55 -11.52 -45.63 -1.93
N VAL A 56 -12.82 -45.76 -1.68
CA VAL A 56 -13.35 -45.91 -0.31
C VAL A 56 -12.86 -47.24 0.29
N LEU A 57 -12.82 -48.32 -0.47
CA LEU A 57 -12.30 -49.61 -0.02
C LEU A 57 -10.80 -49.53 0.36
N LEU A 58 -9.98 -48.83 -0.42
CA LEU A 58 -8.56 -48.63 -0.12
C LEU A 58 -8.33 -47.85 1.18
N ILE A 59 -9.19 -46.89 1.51
CA ILE A 59 -9.09 -46.11 2.76
C ILE A 59 -9.50 -46.96 3.97
N PHE A 60 -10.47 -47.87 3.83
CA PHE A 60 -10.94 -48.73 4.93
C PHE A 60 -10.08 -49.98 5.16
N PHE A 61 -9.40 -50.52 4.14
CA PHE A 61 -8.54 -51.71 4.27
C PHE A 61 -7.06 -51.39 4.52
N SER A 62 -6.66 -50.11 4.51
CA SER A 62 -5.32 -49.70 4.92
C SER A 62 -5.24 -49.54 6.45
N SER A 63 -5.27 -50.66 7.17
CA SER A 63 -4.92 -50.67 8.61
C SER A 63 -3.41 -50.48 8.79
N PRO A 64 -2.94 -49.54 9.63
CA PRO A 64 -1.53 -49.48 9.99
C PRO A 64 -1.19 -50.59 10.98
N SER A 65 -0.17 -51.37 10.65
CA SER A 65 0.41 -52.43 11.48
C SER A 65 1.12 -51.84 12.71
N ASN A 66 0.76 -52.34 13.90
CA ASN A 66 1.51 -52.16 15.14
C ASN A 66 2.62 -53.23 15.25
N PRO A 67 3.83 -52.88 15.69
CA PRO A 67 4.69 -53.80 16.40
C PRO A 67 4.73 -53.46 17.91
N THR A 68 4.45 -54.47 18.73
CA THR A 68 4.87 -54.61 20.14
C THR A 68 6.41 -54.81 20.18
N ALA A 69 7.23 -54.51 21.20
CA ALA A 69 7.10 -54.31 22.64
C ALA A 69 8.34 -53.55 23.18
N GLY A 70 8.30 -53.02 24.42
CA GLY A 70 9.52 -52.75 25.20
C GLY A 70 9.50 -51.50 26.10
N ASN A 71 9.50 -51.73 27.41
CA ASN A 71 9.55 -50.77 28.51
C ASN A 71 10.47 -49.54 28.35
N SER A 72 9.94 -48.34 28.62
CA SER A 72 10.50 -47.39 29.60
C SER A 72 9.54 -46.22 29.85
N ARG A 73 9.11 -46.07 31.10
CA ARG A 73 8.37 -44.90 31.59
C ARG A 73 9.25 -43.65 31.48
N ARG A 74 8.99 -42.77 30.51
CA ARG A 74 9.33 -41.35 30.60
C ARG A 74 8.26 -40.49 29.91
N SER A 75 7.68 -39.62 30.73
CA SER A 75 6.75 -38.54 30.40
C SER A 75 7.00 -37.88 29.03
N LEU A 76 6.09 -38.09 28.08
CA LEU A 76 5.94 -37.27 26.88
C LEU A 76 4.92 -36.15 27.15
N LYS A 77 5.34 -35.20 27.98
CA LYS A 77 4.86 -33.81 27.92
C LYS A 77 6.03 -32.99 27.38
N ASN A 78 5.76 -32.21 26.33
CA ASN A 78 6.60 -31.21 25.67
C ASN A 78 7.43 -31.68 24.48
N SER A 79 6.93 -31.44 23.26
CA SER A 79 7.71 -30.79 22.20
C SER A 79 6.82 -30.22 21.09
N LEU A 80 6.00 -29.22 21.43
CA LEU A 80 5.70 -28.12 20.51
C LEU A 80 6.54 -26.94 20.96
N SER A 81 7.86 -27.07 20.78
CA SER A 81 8.77 -25.94 20.92
C SER A 81 8.40 -24.90 19.85
N PRO A 82 8.08 -23.64 20.22
CA PRO A 82 7.98 -22.57 19.24
C PRO A 82 9.33 -22.44 18.55
N SER A 83 9.33 -22.13 17.25
CA SER A 83 10.54 -21.73 16.53
C SER A 83 11.42 -20.84 17.43
N PRO A 84 12.73 -21.11 17.58
CA PRO A 84 13.59 -20.51 18.62
C PRO A 84 13.67 -18.97 18.60
N ALA A 85 13.09 -18.33 17.58
CA ALA A 85 13.01 -16.87 17.43
C ALA A 85 11.85 -16.17 18.18
N LEU A 86 10.83 -16.90 18.67
CA LEU A 86 9.58 -16.31 19.21
C LEU A 86 9.26 -16.75 20.66
N GLY A 87 10.29 -16.92 21.51
CA GLY A 87 10.12 -17.31 22.92
C GLY A 87 9.75 -16.14 23.87
N PRO A 88 9.64 -16.39 25.18
CA PRO A 88 9.23 -15.38 26.19
C PRO A 88 10.08 -14.09 26.18
N ASN A 89 11.37 -14.20 25.87
CA ASN A 89 12.27 -13.06 25.74
C ASN A 89 11.91 -12.16 24.54
N TRP A 90 11.47 -12.75 23.43
CA TRP A 90 11.00 -11.99 22.27
C TRP A 90 9.73 -11.21 22.61
N GLU A 91 8.74 -11.84 23.25
CA GLU A 91 7.51 -11.17 23.69
C GLU A 91 7.79 -10.03 24.66
N ARG A 92 8.72 -10.23 25.61
CA ARG A 92 9.13 -9.17 26.55
C ARG A 92 9.68 -7.95 25.81
N ARG A 93 10.52 -8.16 24.79
CA ARG A 93 11.07 -7.06 23.97
C ARG A 93 10.00 -6.37 23.13
N VAL A 94 9.07 -7.14 22.56
CA VAL A 94 7.92 -6.61 21.82
C VAL A 94 7.07 -5.70 22.71
N ARG A 95 6.68 -6.18 23.90
CA ARG A 95 5.90 -5.41 24.89
C ARG A 95 6.67 -4.17 25.38
N ALA A 96 7.97 -4.30 25.65
CA ALA A 96 8.81 -3.19 26.10
C ALA A 96 8.93 -2.08 25.04
N SER A 97 9.09 -2.44 23.76
CA SER A 97 9.15 -1.49 22.64
C SER A 97 7.83 -0.73 22.50
N ALA A 98 6.71 -1.46 22.59
CA ALA A 98 5.37 -0.94 22.42
C ALA A 98 4.83 -0.18 23.67
N ARG A 99 5.59 -0.09 24.76
CA ARG A 99 5.13 0.57 25.98
C ARG A 99 5.24 2.10 25.86
N PRO A 100 4.14 2.86 25.99
CA PRO A 100 4.19 4.32 26.06
C PRO A 100 4.77 4.81 27.40
N ARG A 101 5.31 6.03 27.41
CA ARG A 101 5.82 6.68 28.63
C ARG A 101 4.69 7.13 29.57
N SER A 102 3.53 7.51 29.03
CA SER A 102 2.34 7.93 29.77
C SER A 102 1.20 6.93 29.60
N LYS A 103 0.28 6.85 30.57
CA LYS A 103 -0.97 6.08 30.46
C LYS A 103 -1.89 6.59 29.34
N THR A 104 -1.75 7.85 28.94
CA THR A 104 -2.51 8.46 27.83
C THR A 104 -1.81 8.36 26.48
N GLY A 105 -0.56 7.85 26.45
CA GLY A 105 0.21 7.72 25.22
C GLY A 105 -0.32 6.61 24.32
N PHE A 106 -0.08 6.73 23.02
CA PHE A 106 -0.50 5.72 22.06
C PHE A 106 0.43 4.51 22.09
N THR A 107 -0.12 3.35 21.75
CA THR A 107 0.63 2.12 21.49
C THR A 107 0.43 1.79 20.02
N VAL A 108 1.48 1.99 19.21
CA VAL A 108 1.37 2.04 17.75
C VAL A 108 2.18 0.93 17.10
N LEU A 109 1.52 0.13 16.25
CA LEU A 109 2.20 -0.74 15.29
C LEU A 109 2.51 0.09 14.04
N VAL A 110 3.79 0.22 13.68
CA VAL A 110 4.22 0.88 12.45
C VAL A 110 4.71 -0.19 11.47
N THR A 111 3.94 -0.47 10.42
CA THR A 111 4.43 -1.36 9.34
C THR A 111 5.28 -0.56 8.35
N GLY A 112 6.28 -1.18 7.74
CA GLY A 112 7.25 -0.49 6.89
C GLY A 112 8.19 0.41 7.70
N ALA A 113 8.41 0.08 8.97
CA ALA A 113 9.17 0.92 9.90
C ALA A 113 10.63 1.14 9.46
N ALA A 114 11.24 0.18 8.76
CA ALA A 114 12.61 0.35 8.21
C ALA A 114 12.61 1.07 6.85
N GLY A 115 11.44 1.43 6.32
CA GLY A 115 11.24 2.29 5.16
C GLY A 115 11.47 3.77 5.48
N PHE A 116 11.52 4.61 4.44
CA PHE A 116 11.81 6.04 4.57
C PHE A 116 10.83 6.75 5.52
N VAL A 117 9.55 6.84 5.17
CA VAL A 117 8.54 7.53 5.99
C VAL A 117 8.32 6.81 7.32
N GLY A 118 8.24 5.47 7.30
CA GLY A 118 8.01 4.66 8.50
C GLY A 118 9.06 4.88 9.60
N THR A 119 10.34 5.04 9.24
CA THR A 119 11.39 5.34 10.23
C THR A 119 11.16 6.71 10.88
N HIS A 120 10.88 7.74 10.08
CA HIS A 120 10.68 9.10 10.58
C HIS A 120 9.42 9.22 11.44
N VAL A 121 8.32 8.55 11.06
CA VAL A 121 7.09 8.50 11.87
C VAL A 121 7.34 7.75 13.18
N SER A 122 8.04 6.62 13.15
CA SER A 122 8.38 5.86 14.35
C SER A 122 9.21 6.70 15.34
N LEU A 123 10.20 7.45 14.86
CA LEU A 123 10.98 8.37 15.67
C LEU A 123 10.16 9.56 16.18
N GLY A 124 9.22 10.07 15.38
CA GLY A 124 8.28 11.12 15.79
C GLY A 124 7.42 10.68 16.98
N LEU A 125 6.77 9.52 16.84
CA LEU A 125 5.94 8.90 17.89
C LEU A 125 6.75 8.64 19.16
N LYS A 126 7.94 8.03 19.03
CA LYS A 126 8.78 7.73 20.19
C LYS A 126 9.25 8.99 20.93
N ARG A 127 9.60 10.06 20.20
CA ARG A 127 9.97 11.35 20.79
C ARG A 127 8.80 11.99 21.55
N ARG A 128 7.57 11.84 21.04
CA ARG A 128 6.34 12.29 21.72
C ARG A 128 6.05 11.51 23.01
N GLY A 129 6.65 10.33 23.16
CA GLY A 129 6.47 9.46 24.33
C GLY A 129 5.53 8.29 24.08
N ASP A 130 5.10 8.06 22.85
CA ASP A 130 4.30 6.90 22.47
C ASP A 130 5.11 5.61 22.49
N GLY A 131 4.41 4.51 22.68
CA GLY A 131 4.93 3.16 22.51
C GLY A 131 4.89 2.78 21.04
N VAL A 132 6.00 2.25 20.52
CA VAL A 132 6.15 1.98 19.08
C VAL A 132 6.72 0.59 18.88
N LEU A 133 6.07 -0.22 18.06
CA LEU A 133 6.63 -1.45 17.52
C LEU A 133 6.71 -1.34 16.00
N GLY A 134 7.88 -1.60 15.43
CA GLY A 134 8.07 -1.65 13.99
C GLY A 134 7.86 -3.05 13.43
N LEU A 135 7.35 -3.15 12.21
CA LEU A 135 7.32 -4.37 11.39
C LEU A 135 7.85 -4.05 9.99
N ASP A 136 8.81 -4.82 9.49
CA ASP A 136 9.33 -4.69 8.12
C ASP A 136 9.88 -6.03 7.61
N ASN A 137 9.70 -6.34 6.32
CA ASN A 137 10.22 -7.58 5.75
C ASN A 137 11.64 -7.44 5.17
N PHE A 138 12.19 -6.22 5.15
CA PHE A 138 13.50 -5.91 4.59
C PHE A 138 13.67 -6.38 3.13
N ASN A 139 12.59 -6.30 2.32
CA ASN A 139 12.65 -6.67 0.91
C ASN A 139 13.79 -5.96 0.15
N GLN A 140 14.20 -6.55 -0.96
CA GLN A 140 15.36 -6.13 -1.75
C GLN A 140 15.03 -5.10 -2.84
N TYR A 141 13.91 -4.37 -2.72
CA TYR A 141 13.53 -3.33 -3.70
C TYR A 141 14.61 -2.23 -3.86
N TYR A 142 15.35 -1.95 -2.79
CA TYR A 142 16.59 -1.17 -2.81
C TYR A 142 17.55 -1.72 -1.74
N ASP A 143 18.76 -1.16 -1.66
CA ASP A 143 19.81 -1.56 -0.71
C ASP A 143 19.28 -1.84 0.70
N VAL A 144 19.33 -3.12 1.09
CA VAL A 144 18.91 -3.61 2.42
C VAL A 144 19.80 -3.01 3.51
N GLY A 145 21.05 -2.68 3.22
CA GLY A 145 21.96 -2.01 4.14
C GLY A 145 21.41 -0.66 4.62
N LEU A 146 20.71 0.09 3.76
CA LEU A 146 20.04 1.32 4.17
C LEU A 146 18.86 1.05 5.12
N LYS A 147 18.08 -0.01 4.88
CA LYS A 147 17.00 -0.41 5.80
C LYS A 147 17.55 -0.86 7.16
N LYS A 148 18.63 -1.64 7.17
CA LYS A 148 19.34 -2.04 8.40
C LYS A 148 19.90 -0.84 9.16
N ALA A 149 20.47 0.15 8.47
CA ALA A 149 20.94 1.38 9.11
C ALA A 149 19.79 2.16 9.77
N ARG A 150 18.61 2.21 9.12
CA ARG A 150 17.40 2.79 9.74
C ARG A 150 16.90 1.96 10.93
N GLN A 151 16.92 0.64 10.84
CA GLN A 151 16.63 -0.24 11.98
C GLN A 151 17.55 0.07 13.16
N SER A 152 18.87 0.18 12.97
CA SER A 152 19.81 0.52 14.05
C SER A 152 19.56 1.91 14.64
N LEU A 153 19.02 2.86 13.86
CA LEU A 153 18.58 4.15 14.38
C LEU A 153 17.33 4.02 15.27
N LEU A 154 16.37 3.19 14.88
CA LEU A 154 15.16 2.89 15.64
C LEU A 154 15.49 2.14 16.94
N GLU A 155 16.36 1.14 16.89
CA GLU A 155 16.78 0.34 18.04
C GLU A 155 17.49 1.19 19.09
N ARG A 156 18.39 2.09 18.67
CA ARG A 156 19.02 3.10 19.55
C ARG A 156 18.01 4.03 20.22
N SER A 157 16.84 4.21 19.62
CA SER A 157 15.74 4.99 20.18
C SER A 157 14.79 4.15 21.04
N GLY A 158 15.11 2.87 21.28
CA GLY A 158 14.27 1.94 22.04
C GLY A 158 13.05 1.45 21.26
N ILE A 159 13.14 1.39 19.93
CA ILE A 159 12.10 0.88 19.04
C ILE A 159 12.61 -0.41 18.39
N MET A 160 11.98 -1.53 18.71
CA MET A 160 12.22 -2.82 18.07
C MET A 160 11.54 -2.85 16.70
N VAL A 161 12.27 -3.31 15.69
CA VAL A 161 11.70 -3.66 14.38
C VAL A 161 11.65 -5.17 14.26
N VAL A 162 10.45 -5.72 14.27
CA VAL A 162 10.20 -7.13 14.00
C VAL A 162 10.42 -7.38 12.51
N LYS A 163 11.29 -8.33 12.18
CA LYS A 163 11.46 -8.79 10.81
C LYS A 163 10.33 -9.76 10.45
N GLY A 164 9.52 -9.39 9.47
CA GLY A 164 8.41 -10.24 9.01
C GLY A 164 7.61 -9.61 7.90
N ASP A 165 6.91 -10.45 7.13
CA ASP A 165 5.98 -9.99 6.09
C ASP A 165 4.61 -9.70 6.68
N ILE A 166 3.95 -8.65 6.18
CA ILE A 166 2.59 -8.30 6.60
C ILE A 166 1.55 -9.33 6.14
N ASN A 167 1.89 -10.21 5.21
CA ASN A 167 1.06 -11.36 4.83
C ASN A 167 1.23 -12.56 5.78
N ASP A 168 2.15 -12.52 6.75
CA ASP A 168 2.27 -13.57 7.77
C ASP A 168 1.18 -13.37 8.84
N ALA A 169 0.02 -13.99 8.62
CA ALA A 169 -1.12 -13.93 9.52
C ALA A 169 -0.81 -14.50 10.92
N VAL A 170 0.08 -15.48 11.02
CA VAL A 170 0.48 -16.07 12.31
C VAL A 170 1.31 -15.07 13.11
N LEU A 171 2.27 -14.40 12.46
CA LEU A 171 3.05 -13.34 13.08
C LEU A 171 2.14 -12.18 13.50
N LEU A 172 1.27 -11.69 12.62
CA LEU A 172 0.35 -10.60 12.95
C LEU A 172 -0.50 -10.96 14.18
N ARG A 173 -1.12 -12.14 14.19
CA ARG A 173 -1.90 -12.61 15.36
C ARG A 173 -1.08 -12.57 16.64
N LYS A 174 0.14 -13.14 16.63
CA LYS A 174 1.03 -13.11 17.80
C LYS A 174 1.37 -11.69 18.27
N LEU A 175 1.56 -10.75 17.35
CA LEU A 175 1.83 -9.35 17.71
C LEU A 175 0.62 -8.70 18.40
N PHE A 176 -0.59 -8.93 17.89
CA PHE A 176 -1.82 -8.41 18.49
C PHE A 176 -2.19 -9.11 19.80
N ASP A 177 -1.84 -10.39 19.98
CA ASP A 177 -1.97 -11.10 21.27
C ASP A 177 -0.97 -10.57 22.31
N ALA A 178 0.24 -10.21 21.86
CA ALA A 178 1.28 -9.68 22.74
C ALA A 178 1.06 -8.19 23.11
N VAL A 179 0.41 -7.41 22.25
CA VAL A 179 0.26 -5.97 22.43
C VAL A 179 -1.12 -5.52 22.01
N ALA A 180 -1.85 -4.91 22.95
CA ALA A 180 -3.08 -4.19 22.65
C ALA A 180 -2.75 -2.84 21.99
N PHE A 181 -2.59 -2.85 20.67
CA PHE A 181 -2.33 -1.62 19.90
C PHE A 181 -3.55 -0.71 19.95
N THR A 182 -3.33 0.56 20.31
CA THR A 182 -4.38 1.59 20.19
C THR A 182 -4.48 2.08 18.76
N HIS A 183 -3.37 2.07 18.03
CA HIS A 183 -3.31 2.51 16.64
C HIS A 183 -2.42 1.63 15.77
N VAL A 184 -2.70 1.65 14.47
CA VAL A 184 -1.83 1.11 13.44
C VAL A 184 -1.47 2.23 12.47
N MET A 185 -0.19 2.38 12.19
CA MET A 185 0.35 3.26 11.16
C MET A 185 0.93 2.39 10.02
N HIS A 186 0.13 2.19 8.98
CA HIS A 186 0.46 1.29 7.88
C HIS A 186 1.25 2.01 6.77
N MET A 187 2.59 1.89 6.80
CA MET A 187 3.49 2.44 5.78
C MET A 187 4.13 1.39 4.87
N ALA A 188 3.95 0.09 5.18
CA ALA A 188 4.43 -0.99 4.33
C ALA A 188 3.67 -1.03 3.00
N ALA A 189 4.39 -0.90 1.90
CA ALA A 189 3.86 -1.08 0.56
C ALA A 189 5.01 -1.36 -0.41
N GLN A 190 4.72 -2.09 -1.48
CA GLN A 190 5.52 -1.97 -2.70
C GLN A 190 5.15 -0.64 -3.36
N ALA A 191 6.16 0.20 -3.59
CA ALA A 191 5.96 1.59 -3.97
C ALA A 191 6.81 1.99 -5.16
N GLY A 192 6.42 3.10 -5.80
CA GLY A 192 7.02 3.61 -7.03
C GLY A 192 6.22 3.18 -8.26
N VAL A 193 6.04 4.10 -9.22
CA VAL A 193 5.23 3.88 -10.43
C VAL A 193 5.93 2.92 -11.40
N ARG A 194 7.23 3.16 -11.63
CA ARG A 194 7.99 2.50 -12.71
C ARG A 194 8.27 1.02 -12.44
N TYR A 195 8.48 0.65 -11.19
CA TYR A 195 8.80 -0.73 -10.82
C TYR A 195 7.59 -1.67 -10.95
N ALA A 196 6.37 -1.12 -11.01
CA ALA A 196 5.16 -1.92 -11.26
C ALA A 196 5.15 -2.59 -12.63
N MET A 197 5.88 -2.01 -13.60
CA MET A 197 6.07 -2.62 -14.92
C MET A 197 7.09 -3.77 -14.88
N GLN A 198 7.99 -3.79 -13.90
CA GLN A 198 9.05 -4.79 -13.79
C GLN A 198 8.61 -5.99 -12.94
N ASN A 199 7.89 -5.74 -11.84
CA ASN A 199 7.43 -6.77 -10.92
C ASN A 199 6.01 -6.47 -10.42
N PRO A 200 4.98 -6.61 -11.28
CA PRO A 200 3.60 -6.28 -10.94
C PRO A 200 3.05 -7.13 -9.78
N GLY A 201 3.43 -8.40 -9.70
CA GLY A 201 2.98 -9.31 -8.65
C GLY A 201 3.32 -8.83 -7.23
N SER A 202 4.48 -8.19 -7.06
CA SER A 202 4.89 -7.63 -5.76
C SER A 202 3.95 -6.52 -5.24
N TYR A 203 3.24 -5.82 -6.13
CA TYR A 203 2.27 -4.79 -5.76
C TYR A 203 0.97 -5.40 -5.26
N VAL A 204 0.46 -6.44 -5.92
CA VAL A 204 -0.75 -7.15 -5.44
C VAL A 204 -0.46 -7.83 -4.10
N HIS A 205 0.68 -8.51 -3.99
CA HIS A 205 1.12 -9.18 -2.75
C HIS A 205 1.24 -8.20 -1.57
N SER A 206 1.93 -7.07 -1.76
CA SER A 206 2.20 -6.15 -0.66
C SER A 206 1.04 -5.18 -0.40
N ASN A 207 0.43 -4.61 -1.45
CA ASN A 207 -0.48 -3.48 -1.30
C ASN A 207 -1.94 -3.92 -1.16
N ILE A 208 -2.31 -5.08 -1.71
CA ILE A 208 -3.68 -5.61 -1.61
C ILE A 208 -3.73 -6.73 -0.59
N ALA A 209 -3.07 -7.86 -0.83
CA ALA A 209 -3.10 -9.01 0.08
C ALA A 209 -2.53 -8.66 1.46
N GLY A 210 -1.43 -7.91 1.50
CA GLY A 210 -0.83 -7.46 2.74
C GLY A 210 -1.69 -6.47 3.53
N PHE A 211 -2.41 -5.57 2.84
CA PHE A 211 -3.32 -4.64 3.50
C PHE A 211 -4.53 -5.37 4.07
N VAL A 212 -5.13 -6.29 3.31
CA VAL A 212 -6.22 -7.16 3.79
C VAL A 212 -5.78 -8.00 5.00
N SER A 213 -4.60 -8.61 4.96
CA SER A 213 -4.05 -9.40 6.08
C SER A 213 -3.92 -8.57 7.36
N LEU A 214 -3.45 -7.32 7.25
CA LEU A 214 -3.36 -6.40 8.38
C LEU A 214 -4.74 -5.99 8.89
N LEU A 215 -5.69 -5.68 8.01
CA LEU A 215 -7.06 -5.31 8.38
C LEU A 215 -7.79 -6.47 9.08
N GLU A 216 -7.57 -7.72 8.65
CA GLU A 216 -8.09 -8.91 9.32
C GLU A 216 -7.53 -9.04 10.74
N ALA A 217 -6.23 -8.83 10.94
CA ALA A 217 -5.64 -8.81 12.28
C ALA A 217 -6.24 -7.69 13.16
N CYS A 218 -6.40 -6.49 12.60
CA CYS A 218 -7.04 -5.36 13.30
C CYS A 218 -8.51 -5.63 13.65
N LYS A 219 -9.26 -6.29 12.75
CA LYS A 219 -10.65 -6.68 12.94
C LYS A 219 -10.80 -7.65 14.12
N MET A 220 -9.88 -8.59 14.26
CA MET A 220 -9.90 -9.62 15.31
C MET A 220 -9.40 -9.10 16.66
N ALA A 221 -8.62 -8.02 16.69
CA ALA A 221 -8.13 -7.41 17.91
C ALA A 221 -9.26 -6.84 18.78
N ASN A 222 -9.07 -6.86 20.11
CA ASN A 222 -10.01 -6.29 21.07
C ASN A 222 -9.26 -5.54 22.19
N PRO A 223 -9.40 -4.20 22.30
CA PRO A 223 -10.14 -3.32 21.39
C PRO A 223 -9.52 -3.29 19.99
N GLN A 224 -10.33 -3.00 18.97
CA GLN A 224 -9.86 -2.78 17.61
C GLN A 224 -9.08 -1.45 17.54
N PRO A 225 -7.88 -1.42 16.93
CA PRO A 225 -7.11 -0.18 16.80
C PRO A 225 -7.75 0.78 15.80
N SER A 226 -7.42 2.07 15.90
CA SER A 226 -7.64 3.02 14.81
C SER A 226 -6.50 2.96 13.82
N ILE A 227 -6.79 3.04 12.52
CA ILE A 227 -5.81 2.78 11.46
C ILE A 227 -5.56 4.05 10.67
N VAL A 228 -4.29 4.42 10.52
CA VAL A 228 -3.83 5.42 9.57
C VAL A 228 -2.94 4.71 8.55
N TRP A 229 -3.18 4.92 7.26
CA TRP A 229 -2.44 4.22 6.21
C TRP A 229 -2.02 5.12 5.06
N ALA A 230 -0.91 4.77 4.42
CA ALA A 230 -0.36 5.50 3.28
C ALA A 230 -1.08 5.13 1.97
N SER A 231 -2.00 5.98 1.53
CA SER A 231 -2.43 6.07 0.13
C SER A 231 -1.38 6.87 -0.68
N SER A 232 -1.73 7.40 -1.84
CA SER A 232 -0.80 8.07 -2.76
C SER A 232 -1.53 9.08 -3.62
N SER A 233 -0.89 10.21 -3.93
CA SER A 233 -1.42 11.16 -4.92
C SER A 233 -1.56 10.56 -6.32
N SER A 234 -0.91 9.43 -6.60
CA SER A 234 -1.04 8.72 -7.87
C SER A 234 -2.48 8.24 -8.17
N VAL A 235 -3.36 8.16 -7.16
CA VAL A 235 -4.78 7.82 -7.37
C VAL A 235 -5.51 8.86 -8.23
N TYR A 236 -5.02 10.11 -8.27
CA TYR A 236 -5.55 11.14 -9.16
C TYR A 236 -5.32 10.83 -10.64
N GLY A 237 -4.40 9.90 -10.96
CA GLY A 237 -4.29 9.30 -12.28
C GLY A 237 -4.20 10.32 -13.41
N LEU A 238 -5.15 10.24 -14.34
CA LEU A 238 -5.20 11.09 -15.54
C LEU A 238 -5.94 12.42 -15.32
N ASN A 239 -6.27 12.79 -14.09
CA ASN A 239 -6.93 14.06 -13.81
C ASN A 239 -6.06 15.25 -14.25
N SER A 240 -6.66 16.19 -14.97
CA SER A 240 -6.05 17.46 -15.36
C SER A 240 -6.38 18.62 -14.42
N LYS A 241 -7.47 18.50 -13.64
CA LYS A 241 -7.88 19.51 -12.66
C LYS A 241 -6.86 19.59 -11.52
N VAL A 242 -6.34 20.79 -11.28
CA VAL A 242 -5.45 21.10 -10.16
C VAL A 242 -5.86 22.39 -9.45
N PRO A 243 -5.58 22.55 -8.14
CA PRO A 243 -4.98 21.57 -7.25
C PRO A 243 -5.90 20.36 -7.01
N PHE A 244 -5.30 19.17 -6.88
CA PHE A 244 -6.04 17.92 -6.64
C PHE A 244 -6.71 17.95 -5.27
N SER A 245 -8.02 17.69 -5.25
CA SER A 245 -8.84 17.64 -4.04
C SER A 245 -9.24 16.21 -3.72
N GLU A 246 -9.44 15.89 -2.45
CA GLU A 246 -9.98 14.60 -1.99
C GLU A 246 -11.39 14.32 -2.54
N LYS A 247 -12.11 15.36 -2.98
CA LYS A 247 -13.42 15.27 -3.65
C LYS A 247 -13.35 14.91 -5.13
N ASP A 248 -12.17 14.97 -5.76
CA ASP A 248 -12.04 14.66 -7.18
C ASP A 248 -12.19 13.14 -7.42
N ARG A 249 -12.72 12.78 -8.59
CA ARG A 249 -12.80 11.38 -9.03
C ARG A 249 -11.41 10.79 -9.22
N THR A 250 -11.26 9.51 -8.90
CA THR A 250 -9.97 8.79 -8.92
C THR A 250 -10.13 7.39 -9.51
N ASP A 251 -10.95 7.26 -10.55
CA ASP A 251 -11.33 6.01 -11.22
C ASP A 251 -10.53 5.72 -12.50
N GLN A 252 -9.61 6.61 -12.87
CA GLN A 252 -8.72 6.46 -14.04
C GLN A 252 -7.23 6.45 -13.63
N PRO A 253 -6.77 5.41 -12.90
CA PRO A 253 -5.38 5.33 -12.47
C PRO A 253 -4.42 5.20 -13.65
N ALA A 254 -3.34 6.00 -13.65
CA ALA A 254 -2.34 6.00 -14.72
C ALA A 254 -1.34 4.82 -14.66
N SER A 255 -1.35 4.03 -13.57
CA SER A 255 -0.40 2.93 -13.36
C SER A 255 -0.97 1.84 -12.46
N LEU A 256 -0.38 0.65 -12.49
CA LEU A 256 -0.74 -0.43 -11.55
C LEU A 256 -0.52 -0.01 -10.09
N TYR A 257 0.55 0.73 -9.79
CA TYR A 257 0.76 1.28 -8.44
C TYR A 257 -0.42 2.15 -8.00
N ALA A 258 -0.87 3.08 -8.85
CA ALA A 258 -2.04 3.91 -8.59
C ALA A 258 -3.31 3.08 -8.40
N ALA A 259 -3.53 2.07 -9.24
CA ALA A 259 -4.66 1.15 -9.12
C ALA A 259 -4.66 0.41 -7.78
N THR A 260 -3.50 -0.12 -7.32
CA THR A 260 -3.43 -0.80 -6.02
C THR A 260 -3.69 0.13 -4.84
N LYS A 261 -3.25 1.40 -4.92
CA LYS A 261 -3.54 2.40 -3.88
C LYS A 261 -5.01 2.79 -3.89
N LYS A 262 -5.64 2.92 -5.07
CA LYS A 262 -7.08 3.17 -5.14
C LYS A 262 -7.89 1.98 -4.64
N ALA A 263 -7.51 0.75 -5.00
CA ALA A 263 -8.12 -0.47 -4.46
C ALA A 263 -8.00 -0.52 -2.93
N GLY A 264 -6.88 -0.09 -2.35
CA GLY A 264 -6.72 0.06 -0.91
C GLY A 264 -7.73 1.03 -0.27
N GLU A 265 -8.07 2.14 -0.93
CA GLU A 265 -9.11 3.06 -0.44
C GLU A 265 -10.49 2.42 -0.41
N GLU A 266 -10.84 1.65 -1.46
CA GLU A 266 -12.11 0.93 -1.53
C GLU A 266 -12.17 -0.23 -0.52
N ILE A 267 -11.07 -0.97 -0.34
CA ILE A 267 -10.95 -2.01 0.70
C ILE A 267 -11.08 -1.40 2.10
N ALA A 268 -10.44 -0.25 2.35
CA ALA A 268 -10.59 0.46 3.62
C ALA A 268 -12.06 0.84 3.88
N HIS A 269 -12.76 1.33 2.85
CA HIS A 269 -14.18 1.64 2.96
C HIS A 269 -15.01 0.41 3.36
N THR A 270 -14.80 -0.75 2.73
CA THR A 270 -15.58 -1.96 3.06
C THR A 270 -15.32 -2.43 4.49
N TYR A 271 -14.08 -2.39 4.97
CA TYR A 271 -13.75 -2.77 6.34
C TYR A 271 -14.30 -1.80 7.39
N ASN A 272 -14.29 -0.50 7.10
CA ASN A 272 -14.98 0.48 7.93
C ASN A 272 -16.50 0.22 7.95
N HIS A 273 -17.10 0.02 6.78
CA HIS A 273 -18.53 -0.15 6.63
C HIS A 273 -19.05 -1.42 7.30
N ILE A 274 -18.38 -2.56 7.11
CA ILE A 274 -18.84 -3.87 7.58
C ILE A 274 -18.42 -4.13 9.02
N TYR A 275 -17.18 -3.78 9.39
CA TYR A 275 -16.59 -4.17 10.68
C TYR A 275 -16.44 -3.04 11.68
N GLY A 276 -16.67 -1.79 11.29
CA GLY A 276 -16.58 -0.64 12.21
C GLY A 276 -15.14 -0.27 12.57
N LEU A 277 -14.17 -0.55 11.69
CA LEU A 277 -12.81 -0.05 11.85
C LEU A 277 -12.74 1.45 11.55
N SER A 278 -12.15 2.24 12.45
CA SER A 278 -11.82 3.64 12.15
C SER A 278 -10.57 3.70 11.30
N ILE A 279 -10.68 4.27 10.09
CA ILE A 279 -9.62 4.26 9.10
C ILE A 279 -9.41 5.66 8.51
N THR A 280 -8.17 6.11 8.46
CA THR A 280 -7.77 7.36 7.80
C THR A 280 -6.72 7.05 6.73
N GLY A 281 -7.01 7.36 5.47
CA GLY A 281 -6.08 7.25 4.35
C GLY A 281 -5.33 8.56 4.11
N LEU A 282 -4.01 8.49 3.92
CA LEU A 282 -3.17 9.65 3.64
C LEU A 282 -2.60 9.56 2.23
N ARG A 283 -3.07 10.42 1.33
CA ARG A 283 -2.53 10.55 -0.03
C ARG A 283 -1.25 11.38 0.02
N PHE A 284 -0.12 10.69 0.12
CA PHE A 284 1.19 11.33 0.06
C PHE A 284 1.52 11.82 -1.35
N PHE A 285 2.08 13.01 -1.43
CA PHE A 285 2.75 13.53 -2.61
C PHE A 285 4.24 13.14 -2.58
N THR A 286 5.11 13.86 -3.31
CA THR A 286 6.51 13.45 -3.44
C THR A 286 7.28 13.74 -2.15
N VAL A 287 7.40 12.74 -1.29
CA VAL A 287 8.15 12.87 -0.04
C VAL A 287 9.66 12.89 -0.31
N TYR A 288 10.37 13.83 0.29
CA TYR A 288 11.83 13.91 0.22
C TYR A 288 12.47 14.28 1.56
N GLY A 289 13.75 13.93 1.73
CA GLY A 289 14.50 14.26 2.95
C GLY A 289 15.59 13.25 3.31
N PRO A 290 16.32 13.47 4.43
CA PRO A 290 17.30 12.54 4.99
C PRO A 290 16.75 11.13 5.14
N TRP A 291 17.60 10.11 5.01
CA TRP A 291 17.18 8.70 5.03
C TRP A 291 16.14 8.37 3.96
N GLY A 292 16.11 9.14 2.86
CA GLY A 292 15.26 8.97 1.71
C GLY A 292 15.38 7.62 1.00
N ARG A 293 14.53 7.38 -0.02
CA ARG A 293 14.68 6.20 -0.88
C ARG A 293 15.58 6.48 -2.08
N PRO A 294 16.50 5.57 -2.46
CA PRO A 294 17.42 5.78 -3.57
C PRO A 294 16.77 5.88 -4.96
N ASP A 295 15.55 5.38 -5.14
CA ASP A 295 14.81 5.42 -6.41
C ASP A 295 14.17 6.79 -6.72
N MET A 296 14.17 7.72 -5.76
CA MET A 296 13.54 9.04 -5.90
C MET A 296 14.51 10.07 -6.49
N ALA A 297 13.97 11.00 -7.30
CA ALA A 297 14.72 11.99 -8.10
C ALA A 297 15.85 12.69 -7.34
N TYR A 298 15.54 13.35 -6.21
CA TYR A 298 16.53 14.09 -5.41
C TYR A 298 17.71 13.21 -4.97
N PHE A 299 17.47 11.92 -4.73
CA PHE A 299 18.46 10.97 -4.24
C PHE A 299 19.36 10.46 -5.36
N PHE A 300 18.77 9.91 -6.43
CA PHE A 300 19.60 9.37 -7.53
C PHE A 300 20.29 10.49 -8.32
N PHE A 301 19.68 11.68 -8.46
CA PHE A 301 20.39 12.83 -9.02
C PHE A 301 21.61 13.20 -8.18
N THR A 302 21.50 13.24 -6.86
CA THR A 302 22.66 13.51 -5.98
C THR A 302 23.76 12.48 -6.18
N LYS A 303 23.40 11.19 -6.26
CA LYS A 303 24.34 10.10 -6.53
C LYS A 303 25.06 10.27 -7.86
N ASP A 304 24.32 10.58 -8.92
CA ASP A 304 24.85 10.64 -10.28
C ASP A 304 25.67 11.91 -10.52
N ILE A 305 25.23 13.06 -9.98
CA ILE A 305 25.99 14.32 -9.98
C ILE A 305 27.36 14.12 -9.33
N LEU A 306 27.39 13.55 -8.12
CA LEU A 306 28.65 13.30 -7.40
C LEU A 306 29.55 12.26 -8.07
N ARG A 307 29.02 11.44 -8.97
CA ARG A 307 29.78 10.46 -9.77
C ARG A 307 30.14 10.98 -11.16
N GLY A 308 29.82 12.24 -11.48
CA GLY A 308 30.03 12.80 -12.82
C GLY A 308 29.23 12.09 -13.92
N LYS A 309 28.16 11.39 -13.56
CA LYS A 309 27.25 10.70 -14.49
C LYS A 309 26.18 11.65 -15.01
N GLU A 310 25.70 11.36 -16.21
CA GLU A 310 24.59 12.10 -16.82
C GLU A 310 23.27 11.82 -16.10
N ILE A 311 22.51 12.87 -15.79
CA ILE A 311 21.15 12.80 -15.27
C ILE A 311 20.13 13.08 -16.38
N LYS A 312 19.05 12.31 -16.37
CA LYS A 312 17.94 12.47 -17.31
C LYS A 312 16.89 13.41 -16.73
N ILE A 313 16.62 14.51 -17.42
CA ILE A 313 15.53 15.45 -17.10
C ILE A 313 14.40 15.21 -18.09
N PHE A 314 13.19 14.99 -17.57
CA PHE A 314 12.02 14.73 -18.41
C PHE A 314 11.31 16.03 -18.76
N GLU A 315 10.87 16.14 -20.01
CA GLU A 315 9.97 17.17 -20.52
C GLU A 315 8.71 16.55 -21.11
N THR A 316 7.60 17.29 -21.08
CA THR A 316 6.34 16.88 -21.70
C THR A 316 6.44 16.93 -23.22
N SER A 317 5.46 16.35 -23.91
CA SER A 317 5.46 16.26 -25.40
C SER A 317 5.45 17.62 -26.09
N ASP A 318 5.00 18.65 -25.40
CA ASP A 318 4.96 20.06 -25.78
C ASP A 318 6.18 20.86 -25.26
N GLN A 319 7.28 20.18 -24.89
CA GLN A 319 8.50 20.78 -24.32
C GLN A 319 8.27 21.53 -22.99
N GLY A 320 7.16 21.25 -22.30
CA GLY A 320 6.88 21.77 -20.97
C GLY A 320 7.71 21.12 -19.87
N SER A 321 8.00 21.89 -18.81
CA SER A 321 8.74 21.39 -17.66
C SER A 321 7.87 20.51 -16.75
N VAL A 322 8.38 19.33 -16.38
CA VAL A 322 7.75 18.47 -15.38
C VAL A 322 7.89 19.09 -13.98
N ALA A 323 6.78 19.21 -13.26
CA ALA A 323 6.74 19.79 -11.91
C ALA A 323 6.11 18.83 -10.89
N ARG A 324 6.62 18.89 -9.65
CA ARG A 324 6.20 18.00 -8.56
C ARG A 324 5.93 18.79 -7.28
N ASP A 325 4.90 18.38 -6.57
CA ASP A 325 4.67 18.81 -5.19
C ASP A 325 5.59 18.00 -4.28
N PHE A 326 6.70 18.63 -3.86
CA PHE A 326 7.70 18.05 -2.98
C PHE A 326 7.40 18.40 -1.52
N THR A 327 7.10 17.38 -0.72
CA THR A 327 6.83 17.52 0.71
C THR A 327 8.00 17.01 1.53
N TYR A 328 8.54 17.85 2.41
CA TYR A 328 9.63 17.44 3.28
C TYR A 328 9.15 16.42 4.32
N VAL A 329 9.95 15.41 4.60
CA VAL A 329 9.55 14.26 5.43
C VAL A 329 9.08 14.66 6.83
N ASP A 330 9.70 15.65 7.48
CA ASP A 330 9.28 16.08 8.82
C ASP A 330 7.88 16.71 8.80
N ASP A 331 7.51 17.37 7.70
CA ASP A 331 6.15 17.91 7.55
C ASP A 331 5.15 16.76 7.34
N VAL A 332 5.46 15.78 6.50
CA VAL A 332 4.65 14.54 6.35
C VAL A 332 4.44 13.84 7.69
N VAL A 333 5.48 13.76 8.52
CA VAL A 333 5.39 13.18 9.87
C VAL A 333 4.40 13.95 10.74
N LYS A 334 4.39 15.28 10.73
CA LYS A 334 3.40 16.08 11.47
C LYS A 334 1.98 15.74 11.04
N GLY A 335 1.73 15.60 9.74
CA GLY A 335 0.42 15.19 9.23
C GLY A 335 0.04 13.76 9.63
N CYS A 336 1.00 12.83 9.65
CA CYS A 336 0.76 11.46 10.14
C CYS A 336 0.39 11.42 11.63
N LEU A 337 1.09 12.21 12.46
CA LEU A 337 0.82 12.32 13.89
C LEU A 337 -0.53 12.99 14.15
N GLY A 338 -0.85 14.09 13.46
CA GLY A 338 -2.17 14.73 13.55
C GLY A 338 -3.32 13.82 13.09
N ALA A 339 -3.09 12.96 12.10
CA ALA A 339 -4.06 11.95 11.68
C ALA A 339 -4.34 10.90 12.78
N LEU A 340 -3.32 10.50 13.53
CA LEU A 340 -3.49 9.62 14.70
C LEU A 340 -4.22 10.34 15.83
N ASP A 341 -3.85 11.59 16.12
CA ASP A 341 -4.41 12.36 17.23
C ASP A 341 -5.91 12.63 17.07
N THR A 342 -6.36 12.77 15.83
CA THR A 342 -7.78 13.04 15.50
C THR A 342 -8.54 11.79 15.10
N ALA A 343 -7.90 10.62 15.12
CA ALA A 343 -8.56 9.36 14.83
C ALA A 343 -9.57 9.05 15.95
N LYS A 344 -10.82 8.78 15.57
CA LYS A 344 -11.82 8.26 16.49
C LYS A 344 -11.57 6.78 16.75
N LYS A 345 -12.11 6.26 17.84
CA LYS A 345 -12.04 4.82 18.14
C LYS A 345 -12.81 4.03 17.07
N SER A 346 -12.28 2.86 16.71
CA SER A 346 -13.07 1.83 16.05
C SER A 346 -14.27 1.46 16.92
N THR A 347 -15.40 1.15 16.28
CA THR A 347 -16.66 0.78 16.95
C THR A 347 -16.92 -0.71 16.95
N GLY A 348 -16.17 -1.48 16.13
CA GLY A 348 -16.29 -2.93 16.12
C GLY A 348 -15.63 -3.60 17.32
N SER A 349 -16.03 -4.84 17.56
CA SER A 349 -15.40 -5.73 18.55
C SER A 349 -15.69 -7.18 18.16
N GLY A 350 -14.68 -8.06 18.24
CA GLY A 350 -14.84 -9.47 17.88
C GLY A 350 -15.32 -9.69 16.44
N GLY A 351 -14.87 -8.84 15.50
CA GLY A 351 -15.27 -8.91 14.09
C GLY A 351 -16.70 -8.46 13.77
N LYS A 352 -17.43 -7.88 14.72
CA LYS A 352 -18.79 -7.34 14.49
C LYS A 352 -18.82 -5.83 14.72
N LYS A 353 -19.43 -5.10 13.79
CA LYS A 353 -19.67 -3.65 13.91
C LYS A 353 -20.75 -3.37 14.94
N LYS A 354 -20.51 -2.44 15.86
CA LYS A 354 -21.51 -1.98 16.85
C LYS A 354 -22.09 -0.60 16.55
N GLY A 355 -21.52 0.15 15.60
CA GLY A 355 -21.96 1.48 15.22
C GLY A 355 -21.12 2.08 14.10
N ALA A 356 -21.43 3.28 13.64
CA ALA A 356 -20.65 3.96 12.61
C ALA A 356 -19.24 4.31 13.09
N ALA A 357 -18.21 4.03 12.27
CA ALA A 357 -16.82 4.37 12.55
C ALA A 357 -16.31 5.41 11.56
N GLN A 358 -15.32 6.21 11.96
CA GLN A 358 -14.77 7.28 11.13
C GLN A 358 -13.97 6.72 9.96
N LEU A 359 -14.30 7.14 8.73
CA LEU A 359 -13.53 6.95 7.50
C LEU A 359 -13.15 8.31 6.92
N ARG A 360 -11.86 8.57 6.70
CA ARG A 360 -11.36 9.84 6.16
C ARG A 360 -10.24 9.63 5.15
N ILE A 361 -10.09 10.57 4.23
CA ILE A 361 -8.97 10.64 3.29
C ILE A 361 -8.43 12.07 3.29
N PHE A 362 -7.11 12.22 3.34
CA PHE A 362 -6.43 13.52 3.31
C PHE A 362 -5.27 13.54 2.34
N ASN A 363 -5.08 14.66 1.66
CA ASN A 363 -3.86 14.99 0.94
C ASN A 363 -2.79 15.55 1.87
N LEU A 364 -1.60 14.96 1.86
CA LEU A 364 -0.42 15.52 2.51
C LEU A 364 0.61 15.97 1.46
N GLY A 365 0.43 17.20 0.99
CA GLY A 365 1.31 17.90 0.04
C GLY A 365 1.97 19.15 0.67
N ASN A 366 2.66 19.95 -0.14
CA ASN A 366 3.30 21.22 0.21
C ASN A 366 2.70 22.42 -0.53
N THR A 367 1.69 22.21 -1.39
CA THR A 367 0.95 23.23 -2.17
C THR A 367 1.80 24.13 -3.07
N LYS A 368 3.07 23.79 -3.28
CA LYS A 368 4.01 24.54 -4.10
C LYS A 368 4.69 23.59 -5.07
N PRO A 369 4.09 23.35 -6.26
CA PRO A 369 4.73 22.54 -7.30
C PRO A 369 6.04 23.19 -7.75
N VAL A 370 7.12 22.41 -7.80
CA VAL A 370 8.44 22.88 -8.22
C VAL A 370 8.89 22.13 -9.48
N PRO A 371 9.37 22.83 -10.52
CA PRO A 371 9.98 22.19 -11.69
C PRO A 371 11.20 21.34 -11.32
N VAL A 372 11.37 20.19 -11.97
CA VAL A 372 12.52 19.30 -11.75
C VAL A 372 13.84 20.03 -12.04
N GLY A 373 13.87 20.94 -13.01
CA GLY A 373 15.04 21.79 -13.28
C GLY A 373 15.48 22.60 -12.06
N ARG A 374 14.54 23.17 -11.29
CA ARG A 374 14.85 23.92 -10.07
C ARG A 374 15.41 23.03 -8.96
N LEU A 375 14.87 21.81 -8.79
CA LEU A 375 15.44 20.79 -7.90
C LEU A 375 16.92 20.54 -8.23
N VAL A 376 17.24 20.32 -9.52
CA VAL A 376 18.61 20.07 -9.98
C VAL A 376 19.52 21.27 -9.69
N SER A 377 19.08 22.50 -10.00
CA SER A 377 19.88 23.71 -9.73
C SER A 377 20.20 23.89 -8.25
N ILE A 378 19.27 23.56 -7.35
CA ILE A 378 19.53 23.58 -5.90
C ILE A 378 20.56 22.52 -5.51
N LEU A 379 20.45 21.30 -6.06
CA LEU A 379 21.44 20.25 -5.81
C LEU A 379 22.84 20.65 -6.30
N GLU A 380 22.96 21.24 -7.50
CA GLU A 380 24.25 21.73 -8.02
C GLU A 380 24.89 22.75 -7.07
N LYS A 381 24.10 23.71 -6.56
CA LYS A 381 24.55 24.71 -5.58
C LYS A 381 25.02 24.07 -4.28
N LEU A 382 24.24 23.14 -3.72
CA LEU A 382 24.54 22.50 -2.43
C LEU A 382 25.72 21.52 -2.51
N LEU A 383 25.87 20.82 -3.63
CA LEU A 383 26.94 19.86 -3.86
C LEU A 383 28.22 20.53 -4.38
N LYS A 384 28.14 21.77 -4.87
CA LYS A 384 29.22 22.49 -5.57
C LYS A 384 29.76 21.73 -6.79
N VAL A 385 28.87 21.02 -7.49
CA VAL A 385 29.18 20.22 -8.70
C VAL A 385 28.11 20.49 -9.75
N LYS A 386 28.52 20.77 -10.99
CA LYS A 386 27.58 20.92 -12.12
C LYS A 386 27.11 19.55 -12.61
N ALA A 387 25.81 19.41 -12.85
CA ALA A 387 25.21 18.20 -13.35
C ALA A 387 25.39 18.11 -14.87
N LYS A 388 25.78 16.94 -15.38
CA LYS A 388 25.66 16.63 -16.81
C LYS A 388 24.20 16.27 -17.09
N LYS A 389 23.48 17.15 -17.79
CA LYS A 389 22.02 17.02 -17.98
C LYS A 389 21.74 16.55 -19.40
N LYS A 390 20.86 15.56 -19.54
CA LYS A 390 20.25 15.19 -20.82
C LYS A 390 18.75 15.31 -20.72
N VAL A 391 18.20 16.21 -21.50
CA VAL A 391 16.75 16.38 -21.65
C VAL A 391 16.24 15.24 -22.53
N ILE A 392 15.20 14.56 -22.07
CA ILE A 392 14.52 13.52 -22.83
C ILE A 392 13.01 13.67 -22.68
N GLN A 393 12.27 13.25 -23.71
CA GLN A 393 10.82 13.23 -23.65
C GLN A 393 10.34 12.25 -22.57
N MET A 394 9.32 12.65 -21.83
CA MET A 394 8.73 11.85 -20.77
C MET A 394 8.14 10.55 -21.34
N PRO A 395 8.55 9.37 -20.84
CA PRO A 395 8.02 8.10 -21.31
C PRO A 395 6.55 7.92 -20.89
N ARG A 396 5.75 7.24 -21.73
CA ARG A 396 4.38 6.83 -21.40
C ARG A 396 4.36 5.61 -20.47
N ASN A 397 4.81 5.79 -19.23
CA ASN A 397 4.96 4.72 -18.24
C ASN A 397 4.09 4.91 -16.99
N GLY A 398 3.05 5.74 -17.10
CA GLY A 398 2.12 6.03 -16.00
C GLY A 398 2.59 7.09 -15.00
N ASP A 399 3.75 7.70 -15.23
CA ASP A 399 4.20 8.90 -14.50
C ASP A 399 3.40 10.11 -15.00
N VAL A 400 3.07 11.06 -14.12
CA VAL A 400 2.22 12.22 -14.43
C VAL A 400 3.06 13.49 -14.52
N PRO A 401 2.80 14.42 -15.45
CA PRO A 401 3.71 15.54 -15.69
C PRO A 401 3.69 16.60 -14.57
N PHE A 402 2.55 16.78 -13.91
CA PHE A 402 2.33 17.81 -12.91
C PHE A 402 1.57 17.25 -11.71
N THR A 403 1.93 17.69 -10.50
CA THR A 403 1.20 17.35 -9.27
C THR A 403 1.12 18.58 -8.38
N HIS A 404 -0.07 18.83 -7.83
CA HIS A 404 -0.35 19.96 -6.94
C HIS A 404 -1.45 19.56 -5.97
N ALA A 405 -1.16 19.55 -4.67
CA ALA A 405 -2.12 19.15 -3.66
C ALA A 405 -3.01 20.32 -3.22
N ASN A 406 -4.31 20.09 -3.06
CA ASN A 406 -5.13 20.88 -2.15
C ASN A 406 -5.02 20.25 -0.76
N ILE A 407 -4.55 21.02 0.23
CA ILE A 407 -4.36 20.53 1.62
C ILE A 407 -5.34 21.18 2.61
N THR A 408 -6.35 21.91 2.16
CA THR A 408 -7.27 22.65 3.04
C THR A 408 -7.90 21.74 4.09
N LEU A 409 -8.28 20.52 3.71
CA LEU A 409 -8.88 19.55 4.63
C LEU A 409 -7.87 19.08 5.69
N ALA A 410 -6.65 18.74 5.30
CA ALA A 410 -5.59 18.36 6.24
C ALA A 410 -5.19 19.51 7.17
N HIS A 411 -5.16 20.74 6.65
CA HIS A 411 -4.88 21.93 7.45
C HIS A 411 -5.93 22.13 8.55
N THR A 412 -7.21 22.08 8.19
CA THR A 412 -8.32 22.32 9.12
C THR A 412 -8.51 21.19 10.13
N GLU A 413 -8.46 19.93 9.68
CA GLU A 413 -8.76 18.79 10.56
C GLU A 413 -7.54 18.24 11.29
N LEU A 414 -6.35 18.33 10.72
CA LEU A 414 -5.13 17.72 11.30
C LEU A 414 -4.15 18.77 11.84
N GLY A 415 -4.42 20.06 11.66
CA GLY A 415 -3.45 21.13 11.94
C GLY A 415 -2.23 21.08 11.01
N TYR A 416 -2.36 20.43 9.84
CA TYR A 416 -1.24 20.20 8.92
C TYR A 416 -0.79 21.49 8.21
N LYS A 417 0.39 21.98 8.60
CA LYS A 417 1.01 23.20 8.08
C LYS A 417 2.45 22.89 7.63
N PRO A 418 2.68 22.52 6.36
CA PRO A 418 4.03 22.31 5.85
C PRO A 418 4.78 23.64 5.82
N THR A 419 6.00 23.65 6.35
CA THR A 419 6.78 24.89 6.58
C THR A 419 8.17 24.82 5.95
N THR A 420 8.59 23.64 5.49
CA THR A 420 9.93 23.45 4.93
C THR A 420 9.90 23.70 3.42
N ASP A 421 10.58 24.75 2.97
CA ASP A 421 10.82 24.96 1.54
C ASP A 421 11.78 23.90 0.97
N LEU A 422 11.80 23.81 -0.37
CA LEU A 422 12.61 22.82 -1.07
C LEU A 422 14.13 22.96 -0.80
N GLU A 423 14.65 24.18 -0.75
CA GLU A 423 16.09 24.43 -0.58
C GLU A 423 16.57 24.03 0.82
N MET A 424 15.80 24.38 1.85
CA MET A 424 16.06 24.00 3.23
C MET A 424 16.02 22.48 3.43
N GLY A 425 15.00 21.82 2.88
CA GLY A 425 14.91 20.36 2.97
C GLY A 425 16.04 19.66 2.23
N LEU A 426 16.43 20.15 1.04
CA LEU A 426 17.54 19.59 0.27
C LEU A 426 18.88 19.83 0.95
N LYS A 427 19.08 20.97 1.63
CA LYS A 427 20.27 21.23 2.44
C LYS A 427 20.42 20.18 3.54
N LYS A 428 19.34 19.86 4.26
CA LYS A 428 19.33 18.79 5.29
C LYS A 428 19.63 17.42 4.67
N PHE A 429 19.02 17.12 3.51
CA PHE A 429 19.25 15.88 2.79
C PHE A 429 20.71 15.73 2.32
N VAL A 430 21.28 16.74 1.67
CA VAL A 430 22.67 16.71 1.17
C VAL A 430 23.65 16.52 2.33
N LYS A 431 23.45 17.23 3.45
CA LYS A 431 24.25 17.04 4.67
C LYS A 431 24.21 15.58 5.14
N TRP A 432 23.01 14.99 5.21
CA TRP A 432 22.85 13.58 5.57
C TRP A 432 23.54 12.65 4.54
N TYR A 433 23.33 12.89 3.25
CA TYR A 433 23.83 12.03 2.17
C TYR A 433 25.37 11.96 2.21
N VAL A 434 26.03 13.11 2.28
CA VAL A 434 27.49 13.20 2.33
C VAL A 434 28.02 12.56 3.61
N SER A 435 27.37 12.76 4.76
CA SER A 435 27.78 12.10 6.01
C SER A 435 27.65 10.57 5.94
N TYR A 436 26.52 10.07 5.45
CA TYR A 436 26.23 8.63 5.42
C TYR A 436 27.02 7.87 4.35
N TYR A 437 27.16 8.42 3.14
CA TYR A 437 27.91 7.77 2.05
C TYR A 437 29.38 8.15 1.99
N GLY A 438 29.76 9.33 2.51
CA GLY A 438 31.16 9.75 2.60
C GLY A 438 31.95 8.99 3.67
N SER A 439 31.32 8.64 4.80
CA SER A 439 31.93 7.80 5.84
C SER A 439 32.22 6.38 5.35
N LYS A 440 31.34 5.78 4.54
CA LYS A 440 31.55 4.44 3.96
C LYS A 440 32.71 4.37 2.95
N LYS A 441 33.10 5.49 2.34
CA LYS A 441 34.31 5.54 1.49
C LYS A 441 35.61 5.52 2.30
N LYS A 442 35.59 5.91 3.58
CA LYS A 442 36.77 5.90 4.46
C LYS A 442 37.01 4.54 5.13
N SER A 443 35.99 3.69 5.23
CA SER A 443 36.08 2.35 5.86
C SER A 443 36.44 1.23 4.87
N SER A 444 36.88 1.56 3.66
CA SER A 444 37.23 0.61 2.60
C SER A 444 38.65 0.86 2.06
N TRP A 445 39.53 1.39 2.90
CA TRP A 445 40.96 1.56 2.66
C TRP A 445 41.74 0.94 3.80
#